data_AF-A0A1J9VKD6-F1
#
_entry.id   AF-A0A1J9VKD6-F1
#
_cell.length_a   1.000
_cell.length_b   1.000
_cell.length_c   1.000
_cell.angle_alpha   90.00
_cell.angle_beta   90.00
_cell.angle_gamma   90.00
#
_symmetry.space_group_name_H-M   'P 1'
#
loop_
_entity.id
_entity.type
_entity.pdbx_description
1 polymer ?
#
loop_
_entity_poly.entity_id
_entity_poly.type
_entity_poly.pdbx_seq_one_letter_code
_entity_poly.pdbx_strand_id
1 'polypeptide(L)'
;MKKAMLALAATSVIALSACGTSSSDKIVTSKAGDITKEEFYNQMKTQAGKQVLNNMVMEKVLIKNYKVDDKEVDKKYDEMKKQYGDQFDTLLKQQGIKEETLKSGVRASLAQEKAVEKTITDKEVKDNYKPEIKASHILVKDEATAKKVKDELAQGKSFEELAKQYSEDTGSKEKGGDLGYFTAGKMVKEFEDAAYKLKKDEISEPVKSQFGYHIIKVTDIKEQKPFDEVKGDIKKDLVQKKMQDGQFMNDLMMKEIKSADVKVDDKDLKNLFEEPKADAKKDEKK
;
A
#
# COMPACT_ATOMS: atom_id res chain seq x y z
N MET A 1 65.45 20.05 -11.71
CA MET A 1 64.76 21.20 -12.32
C MET A 1 63.27 20.91 -12.26
N LYS A 2 62.56 21.45 -11.26
CA LYS A 2 61.77 22.70 -11.26
C LYS A 2 60.29 22.45 -11.62
N LYS A 3 59.46 22.62 -10.58
CA LYS A 3 57.99 22.76 -10.57
C LYS A 3 57.52 23.84 -11.55
N ALA A 4 56.30 23.70 -12.08
CA ALA A 4 55.40 24.82 -12.27
C ALA A 4 53.95 24.33 -12.47
N MET A 5 53.11 24.57 -11.46
CA MET A 5 51.69 24.78 -11.64
C MET A 5 51.47 26.01 -12.52
N LEU A 6 50.45 25.98 -13.37
CA LEU A 6 49.94 27.16 -14.05
C LEU A 6 48.43 27.25 -13.80
N ALA A 7 48.09 28.09 -12.82
CA ALA A 7 46.78 28.66 -12.62
C ALA A 7 46.66 29.91 -13.49
N LEU A 8 45.55 30.08 -14.23
CA LEU A 8 45.04 31.34 -14.79
C LEU A 8 43.70 31.00 -15.46
N ALA A 9 42.60 31.74 -15.33
CA ALA A 9 42.26 32.88 -14.50
C ALA A 9 40.73 33.04 -14.55
N ALA A 10 40.14 33.43 -13.43
CA ALA A 10 38.80 34.00 -13.42
C ALA A 10 38.85 35.35 -14.17
N THR A 11 38.08 35.47 -15.25
CA THR A 11 37.71 36.77 -15.83
C THR A 11 36.21 36.77 -16.08
N SER A 12 35.50 37.33 -15.10
CA SER A 12 34.17 37.87 -15.27
C SER A 12 34.28 39.24 -15.94
N VAL A 13 33.72 39.40 -17.14
CA VAL A 13 33.21 40.68 -17.64
C VAL A 13 31.87 40.41 -18.31
N ILE A 14 30.84 41.04 -17.76
CA ILE A 14 29.44 41.05 -18.21
C ILE A 14 29.24 42.23 -19.17
N ALA A 15 28.52 42.03 -20.27
CA ALA A 15 27.59 43.00 -20.85
C ALA A 15 26.60 42.27 -21.77
N LEU A 16 25.39 41.96 -21.26
CA LEU A 16 24.13 42.67 -21.52
C LEU A 16 23.51 42.37 -22.90
N SER A 17 22.58 41.43 -22.93
CA SER A 17 21.33 41.61 -23.67
C SER A 17 20.20 41.62 -22.66
N ALA A 18 19.76 42.85 -22.36
CA ALA A 18 18.63 43.15 -21.53
C ALA A 18 17.34 42.78 -22.28
N CYS A 19 16.63 41.78 -21.78
CA CYS A 19 15.19 41.66 -21.90
C CYS A 19 14.64 41.24 -20.54
N GLY A 20 14.31 42.24 -19.73
CA GLY A 20 13.37 42.21 -18.60
C GLY A 20 13.43 41.03 -17.64
N THR A 21 14.31 41.06 -16.64
CA THR A 21 14.12 40.30 -15.40
C THR A 21 14.29 41.23 -14.21
N SER A 22 13.17 41.50 -13.55
CA SER A 22 13.07 42.18 -12.28
C SER A 22 13.95 41.50 -11.23
N SER A 23 14.56 42.30 -10.35
CA SER A 23 15.40 41.88 -9.21
C SER A 23 14.72 40.93 -8.20
N SER A 24 13.46 40.56 -8.42
CA SER A 24 12.58 39.76 -7.57
C SER A 24 12.76 38.24 -7.70
N ASP A 25 13.58 37.77 -8.64
CA ASP A 25 13.71 36.34 -8.96
C ASP A 25 15.02 35.71 -8.51
N LYS A 26 15.93 36.50 -7.91
CA LYS A 26 17.15 35.98 -7.29
C LYS A 26 16.82 35.35 -5.94
N ILE A 27 17.22 34.10 -5.74
CA ILE A 27 17.09 33.38 -4.45
C ILE A 27 18.40 33.43 -3.64
N VAL A 28 19.54 33.47 -4.34
CA VAL A 28 20.87 33.60 -3.73
C VAL A 28 21.66 34.60 -4.54
N THR A 29 22.36 35.50 -3.86
CA THR A 29 23.32 36.42 -4.47
C THR A 29 24.71 36.13 -3.96
N SER A 30 25.68 36.00 -4.86
CA SER A 30 27.06 35.70 -4.47
C SER A 30 28.08 36.30 -5.44
N LYS A 31 29.35 36.37 -5.00
CA LYS A 31 30.48 36.75 -5.87
C LYS A 31 30.73 35.76 -7.00
N ALA A 32 30.23 34.53 -6.90
CA ALA A 32 30.35 33.49 -7.91
C ALA A 32 29.19 33.51 -8.94
N GLY A 33 28.23 34.42 -8.77
CA GLY A 33 26.99 34.46 -9.55
C GLY A 33 25.76 34.36 -8.66
N ASP A 34 24.63 34.79 -9.21
CA ASP A 34 23.33 34.67 -8.55
C ASP A 34 22.69 33.34 -8.93
N ILE A 35 21.85 32.80 -8.04
CA ILE A 35 20.95 31.69 -8.35
C ILE A 35 19.54 32.25 -8.39
N THR A 36 18.81 31.97 -9.46
CA THR A 36 17.44 32.40 -9.68
C THR A 36 16.42 31.33 -9.30
N LYS A 37 15.17 31.74 -9.10
CA LYS A 37 14.02 30.83 -8.89
C LYS A 37 13.86 29.87 -10.05
N GLU A 38 14.06 30.33 -11.29
CA GLU A 38 13.90 29.52 -12.49
C GLU A 38 14.98 28.44 -12.60
N GLU A 39 16.25 28.79 -12.36
CA GLU A 39 17.35 27.81 -12.33
C GLU A 39 17.11 26.74 -11.26
N PHE A 40 16.72 27.17 -10.06
CA PHE A 40 16.38 26.24 -8.98
C PHE A 40 15.17 25.37 -9.32
N TYR A 41 14.10 25.96 -9.86
CA TYR A 41 12.90 25.23 -10.28
C TYR A 41 13.24 24.20 -11.35
N ASN A 42 14.00 24.55 -12.38
CA ASN A 42 14.38 23.64 -13.45
C ASN A 42 15.27 22.49 -12.95
N GLN A 43 16.19 22.77 -12.02
CA GLN A 43 17.00 21.75 -11.37
C GLN A 43 16.13 20.78 -10.56
N MET A 44 15.22 21.30 -9.73
CA MET A 44 14.29 20.49 -8.95
C MET A 44 13.33 19.71 -9.84
N LYS A 45 12.85 20.33 -10.93
CA LYS A 45 12.00 19.69 -11.93
C LYS A 45 12.69 18.48 -12.54
N THR A 46 13.96 18.63 -12.88
CA THR A 46 14.80 17.56 -13.44
C THR A 46 15.06 16.43 -12.44
N GLN A 47 15.34 16.76 -11.17
CA GLN A 47 15.67 15.76 -10.15
C GLN A 47 14.45 15.00 -9.62
N ALA A 48 13.35 15.70 -9.36
CA ALA A 48 12.18 15.14 -8.65
C ALA A 48 10.82 15.67 -9.16
N GLY A 49 10.81 16.58 -10.14
CA GLY A 49 9.59 17.27 -10.60
C GLY A 49 8.48 16.33 -11.04
N LYS A 50 8.83 15.24 -11.72
CA LYS A 50 7.85 14.23 -12.16
C LYS A 50 7.07 13.64 -10.98
N GLN A 51 7.77 13.18 -9.95
CA GLN A 51 7.17 12.56 -8.77
C GLN A 51 6.40 13.59 -7.94
N VAL A 52 6.97 14.77 -7.74
CA VAL A 52 6.32 15.85 -6.98
C VAL A 52 5.03 16.29 -7.67
N LEU A 53 5.06 16.54 -8.98
CA LEU A 53 3.88 16.94 -9.74
C LEU A 53 2.82 15.84 -9.74
N ASN A 54 3.22 14.57 -9.88
CA ASN A 54 2.29 13.44 -9.79
C ASN A 54 1.54 13.46 -8.46
N ASN A 55 2.26 13.54 -7.34
CA ASN A 55 1.66 13.55 -6.01
C ASN A 55 0.73 14.77 -5.83
N MET A 56 1.16 15.96 -6.23
CA MET A 56 0.34 17.18 -6.12
C MET A 56 -0.97 17.08 -6.89
N VAL A 57 -0.94 16.53 -8.11
CA VAL A 57 -2.17 16.33 -8.90
C VAL A 57 -3.07 15.31 -8.21
N MET A 58 -2.53 14.18 -7.75
CA MET A 58 -3.29 13.14 -7.05
C MET A 58 -3.98 13.69 -5.80
N GLU A 59 -3.24 14.39 -4.95
CA GLU A 59 -3.78 15.04 -3.75
C GLU A 59 -4.91 16.01 -4.11
N LYS A 60 -4.70 16.85 -5.13
CA LYS A 60 -5.68 17.85 -5.54
C LYS A 60 -6.96 17.23 -6.09
N VAL A 61 -6.83 16.17 -6.90
CA VAL A 61 -7.97 15.44 -7.46
C VAL A 61 -8.76 14.76 -6.35
N LEU A 62 -8.09 14.03 -5.45
CA LEU A 62 -8.75 13.33 -4.35
C LEU A 62 -9.44 14.31 -3.39
N ILE A 63 -8.75 15.38 -2.95
CA ILE A 63 -9.34 16.37 -2.03
C ILE A 63 -10.56 17.04 -2.67
N LYS A 64 -10.55 17.28 -3.98
CA LYS A 64 -11.69 17.86 -4.70
C LYS A 64 -12.87 16.88 -4.80
N ASN A 65 -12.61 15.61 -5.09
CA ASN A 65 -13.67 14.60 -5.31
C ASN A 65 -14.22 14.01 -4.01
N TYR A 66 -13.43 14.07 -2.92
CA TYR A 66 -13.75 13.47 -1.63
C TYR A 66 -13.60 14.50 -0.54
N LYS A 67 -14.73 15.14 -0.18
CA LYS A 67 -14.78 16.16 0.87
C LYS A 67 -14.34 15.57 2.21
N VAL A 68 -13.35 16.22 2.82
CA VAL A 68 -12.86 15.95 4.17
C VAL A 68 -13.13 17.19 5.01
N ASP A 69 -13.78 17.01 6.15
CA ASP A 69 -14.07 18.07 7.10
C ASP A 69 -12.80 18.43 7.88
N ASP A 70 -12.62 19.71 8.20
CA ASP A 70 -11.45 20.18 8.96
C ASP A 70 -11.36 19.52 10.33
N LYS A 71 -12.49 19.17 10.96
CA LYS A 71 -12.50 18.42 12.23
C LYS A 71 -11.94 17.02 12.09
N GLU A 72 -12.12 16.37 10.94
CA GLU A 72 -11.52 15.05 10.68
C GLU A 72 -10.00 15.17 10.55
N VAL A 73 -9.54 16.23 9.90
CA VAL A 73 -8.10 16.55 9.75
C VAL A 73 -7.47 16.85 11.10
N ASP A 74 -8.08 17.74 11.89
CA ASP A 74 -7.58 18.12 13.21
C ASP A 74 -7.54 16.90 14.15
N LYS A 75 -8.60 16.09 14.16
CA LYS A 75 -8.63 14.86 14.96
C LYS A 75 -7.48 13.92 14.59
N LYS A 76 -7.27 13.66 13.30
CA LYS A 76 -6.20 12.76 12.84
C LYS A 76 -4.81 13.34 13.12
N TYR A 77 -4.64 14.64 12.96
CA TYR A 77 -3.41 15.35 13.33
C TYR A 77 -3.11 15.22 14.82
N ASP A 78 -4.10 15.40 15.69
CA ASP A 78 -3.96 15.25 17.14
C ASP A 78 -3.66 13.80 17.54
N GLU A 79 -4.27 12.81 16.88
CA GLU A 79 -3.94 11.40 17.05
C GLU A 79 -2.48 11.11 16.69
N MET A 80 -1.98 11.66 15.59
CA MET A 80 -0.56 11.56 15.21
C MET A 80 0.32 12.25 16.24
N LYS A 81 -0.01 13.47 16.66
CA LYS A 81 0.75 14.20 17.69
C LYS A 81 0.82 13.41 18.99
N LYS A 82 -0.28 12.79 19.42
CA LYS A 82 -0.33 11.92 20.60
C LYS A 82 0.53 10.68 20.46
N GLN A 83 0.57 10.05 19.27
CA GLN A 83 1.39 8.88 19.01
C GLN A 83 2.89 9.17 19.09
N TYR A 84 3.32 10.33 18.59
CA TYR A 84 4.73 10.74 18.62
C TYR A 84 5.14 11.48 19.90
N GLY A 85 4.16 11.93 20.70
CA GLY A 85 4.37 12.63 21.97
C GLY A 85 5.27 13.86 21.82
N ASP A 86 6.17 14.05 22.79
CA ASP A 86 7.06 15.22 22.86
C ASP A 86 8.01 15.35 21.66
N GLN A 87 8.21 14.27 20.88
CA GLN A 87 9.08 14.29 19.70
C GLN A 87 8.40 14.91 18.47
N PHE A 88 7.07 15.01 18.46
CA PHE A 88 6.32 15.42 17.26
C PHE A 88 6.78 16.77 16.71
N ASP A 89 6.75 17.82 17.54
CA ASP A 89 7.11 19.17 17.10
C ASP A 89 8.61 19.28 16.73
N THR A 90 9.46 18.47 17.37
CA THR A 90 10.91 18.40 17.06
C THR A 90 11.15 17.76 15.69
N LEU A 91 10.45 16.66 15.39
CA LEU A 91 10.56 15.97 14.11
C LEU A 91 10.11 16.85 12.94
N LEU A 92 8.99 17.58 13.11
CA LEU A 92 8.52 18.51 12.08
C LEU A 92 9.55 19.62 11.80
N LYS A 93 10.14 20.19 12.85
CA LYS A 93 11.21 21.20 12.71
C LYS A 93 12.45 20.65 12.01
N GLN A 94 12.91 19.46 12.39
CA GLN A 94 14.07 18.81 11.79
C GLN A 94 13.87 18.52 10.29
N GLN A 95 12.66 18.13 9.91
CA GLN A 95 12.31 17.87 8.51
C GLN A 95 11.91 19.14 7.74
N GLY A 96 11.85 20.30 8.40
CA GLY A 96 11.39 21.55 7.81
C GLY A 96 9.91 21.56 7.42
N ILE A 97 9.11 20.65 7.98
CA ILE A 97 7.68 20.51 7.70
C ILE A 97 6.90 21.47 8.59
N LYS A 98 6.04 22.29 7.98
CA LYS A 98 5.10 23.15 8.69
C LYS A 98 3.83 22.37 9.05
N GLU A 99 3.18 22.74 10.14
CA GLU A 99 1.89 22.16 10.56
C GLU A 99 0.87 22.16 9.41
N GLU A 100 0.71 23.30 8.71
CA GLU A 100 -0.20 23.41 7.57
C GLU A 100 0.11 22.42 6.44
N THR A 101 1.41 22.18 6.18
CA THR A 101 1.83 21.20 5.18
C THR A 101 1.47 19.78 5.63
N LEU A 102 1.65 19.48 6.92
CA LEU A 102 1.24 18.18 7.45
C LEU A 102 -0.28 18.00 7.41
N LYS A 103 -1.06 19.00 7.82
CA LYS A 103 -2.53 18.97 7.76
C LYS A 103 -3.04 18.82 6.34
N SER A 104 -2.37 19.42 5.35
CA SER A 104 -2.68 19.19 3.93
C SER A 104 -2.45 17.72 3.54
N GLY A 105 -1.33 17.12 3.95
CA GLY A 105 -1.05 15.70 3.73
C GLY A 105 -2.05 14.78 4.44
N VAL A 106 -2.45 15.10 5.67
CA VAL A 106 -3.50 14.38 6.40
C VAL A 106 -4.82 14.46 5.66
N ARG A 107 -5.20 15.64 5.15
CA ARG A 107 -6.41 15.82 4.34
C ARG A 107 -6.38 14.96 3.08
N ALA A 108 -5.25 14.92 2.37
CA ALA A 108 -5.08 14.05 1.21
C ALA A 108 -5.21 12.56 1.58
N SER A 109 -4.59 12.12 2.68
CA SER A 109 -4.69 10.74 3.16
C SER A 109 -6.13 10.36 3.52
N LEU A 110 -6.88 11.25 4.17
CA LEU A 110 -8.29 11.03 4.48
C LEU A 110 -9.17 11.00 3.21
N ALA A 111 -8.87 11.86 2.24
CA ALA A 111 -9.56 11.85 0.94
C ALA A 111 -9.31 10.52 0.19
N GLN A 112 -8.08 10.00 0.26
CA GLN A 112 -7.73 8.69 -0.28
C GLN A 112 -8.48 7.56 0.45
N GLU A 113 -8.53 7.56 1.78
CA GLU A 113 -9.31 6.59 2.56
C GLU A 113 -10.79 6.58 2.14
N LYS A 114 -11.40 7.77 2.02
CA LYS A 114 -12.79 7.92 1.53
C LYS A 114 -12.97 7.44 0.10
N ALA A 115 -11.97 7.63 -0.76
CA ALA A 115 -12.00 7.12 -2.13
C ALA A 115 -12.09 5.59 -2.16
N VAL A 116 -11.23 4.92 -1.39
CA VAL A 116 -11.27 3.46 -1.23
C VAL A 116 -12.57 3.01 -0.58
N GLU A 117 -13.01 3.70 0.48
CA GLU A 117 -14.24 3.39 1.20
C GLU A 117 -15.48 3.39 0.29
N LYS A 118 -15.57 4.33 -0.66
CA LYS A 118 -16.66 4.35 -1.66
C LYS A 118 -16.66 3.16 -2.60
N THR A 119 -15.55 2.44 -2.73
CA THR A 119 -15.48 1.21 -3.54
C THR A 119 -15.91 -0.05 -2.78
N ILE A 120 -16.07 0.05 -1.45
CA ILE A 120 -16.50 -1.08 -0.64
C ILE A 120 -18.02 -1.23 -0.73
N THR A 121 -18.46 -2.37 -1.26
CA THR A 121 -19.87 -2.69 -1.42
C THR A 121 -20.45 -3.39 -0.19
N ASP A 122 -21.77 -3.24 0.04
CA ASP A 122 -22.48 -3.99 1.08
C ASP A 122 -22.32 -5.50 0.92
N LYS A 123 -22.19 -5.98 -0.32
CA LYS A 123 -21.93 -7.38 -0.61
C LYS A 123 -20.57 -7.81 -0.07
N GLU A 124 -19.52 -7.04 -0.35
CA GLU A 124 -18.18 -7.33 0.20
C GLU A 124 -18.20 -7.32 1.73
N VAL A 125 -18.88 -6.36 2.37
CA VAL A 125 -19.00 -6.33 3.84
C VAL A 125 -19.72 -7.58 4.37
N LYS A 126 -20.82 -7.99 3.72
CA LYS A 126 -21.57 -9.21 4.10
C LYS A 126 -20.77 -10.49 3.85
N ASP A 127 -20.07 -10.58 2.73
CA ASP A 127 -19.24 -11.75 2.40
C ASP A 127 -18.07 -11.92 3.39
N ASN A 128 -17.60 -10.82 3.99
CA ASN A 128 -16.56 -10.82 5.02
C ASN A 128 -17.12 -10.85 6.46
N TYR A 129 -18.44 -10.84 6.63
CA TYR A 129 -19.08 -11.09 7.92
C TYR A 129 -19.08 -12.59 8.22
N LYS A 130 -17.93 -13.07 8.70
CA LYS A 130 -17.73 -14.46 9.10
C LYS A 130 -17.21 -14.50 10.54
N PRO A 131 -17.54 -15.56 11.31
CA PRO A 131 -16.98 -15.77 12.63
C PRO A 131 -15.46 -15.87 12.58
N GLU A 132 -14.80 -15.51 13.69
CA GLU A 132 -13.41 -15.89 13.89
C GLU A 132 -13.34 -17.39 14.18
N ILE A 133 -12.52 -18.12 13.41
CA ILE A 133 -12.38 -19.58 13.55
C ILE A 133 -10.95 -19.93 13.95
N LYS A 134 -10.81 -20.97 14.77
CA LYS A 134 -9.54 -21.61 15.05
C LYS A 134 -9.46 -22.89 14.23
N ALA A 135 -8.35 -23.09 13.53
CA ALA A 135 -8.15 -24.32 12.76
C ALA A 135 -6.74 -24.88 12.93
N SER A 136 -6.64 -26.20 12.74
CA SER A 136 -5.38 -26.90 12.51
C SER A 136 -5.34 -27.40 11.08
N HIS A 137 -4.13 -27.54 10.51
CA HIS A 137 -3.99 -28.12 9.18
C HIS A 137 -2.78 -29.05 9.04
N ILE A 138 -2.85 -29.90 8.01
CA ILE A 138 -1.75 -30.73 7.53
C ILE A 138 -1.52 -30.32 6.06
N LEU A 139 -0.35 -29.77 5.76
CA LEU A 139 0.04 -29.40 4.39
C LEU A 139 0.95 -30.48 3.80
N VAL A 140 0.61 -31.00 2.62
CA VAL A 140 1.42 -31.97 1.89
C VAL A 140 1.54 -31.56 0.42
N LYS A 141 2.59 -32.01 -0.27
CA LYS A 141 2.85 -31.64 -1.67
C LYS A 141 1.80 -32.15 -2.64
N ASP A 142 1.33 -33.37 -2.45
CA ASP A 142 0.52 -34.10 -3.42
C ASP A 142 -0.76 -34.69 -2.82
N GLU A 143 -1.74 -34.92 -3.71
CA GLU A 143 -3.06 -35.43 -3.35
C GLU A 143 -3.01 -36.87 -2.81
N ALA A 144 -2.05 -37.68 -3.26
CA ALA A 144 -1.93 -39.07 -2.83
C ALA A 144 -1.56 -39.14 -1.34
N THR A 145 -0.62 -38.30 -0.91
CA THR A 145 -0.25 -38.17 0.50
C THR A 145 -1.40 -37.60 1.31
N ALA A 146 -2.16 -36.63 0.78
CA ALA A 146 -3.34 -36.10 1.48
C ALA A 146 -4.42 -37.18 1.68
N LYS A 147 -4.68 -38.00 0.66
CA LYS A 147 -5.61 -39.14 0.77
C LYS A 147 -5.14 -40.16 1.80
N LYS A 148 -3.84 -40.47 1.80
CA LYS A 148 -3.25 -41.36 2.83
C LYS A 148 -3.47 -40.84 4.24
N VAL A 149 -3.26 -39.53 4.47
CA VAL A 149 -3.51 -38.93 5.79
C VAL A 149 -4.98 -39.01 6.17
N LYS A 150 -5.91 -38.83 5.22
CA LYS A 150 -7.36 -39.03 5.46
C LYS A 150 -7.70 -40.47 5.84
N ASP A 151 -7.10 -41.45 5.18
CA ASP A 151 -7.29 -42.87 5.52
C ASP A 151 -6.77 -43.18 6.93
N GLU A 152 -5.62 -42.63 7.30
CA GLU A 152 -5.06 -42.80 8.64
C GLU A 152 -5.90 -42.12 9.74
N LEU A 153 -6.50 -40.96 9.44
CA LEU A 153 -7.49 -40.30 10.31
C LEU A 153 -8.75 -41.18 10.49
N ALA A 154 -9.23 -41.80 9.41
CA ALA A 154 -10.38 -42.71 9.46
C ALA A 154 -10.09 -43.98 10.27
N GLN A 155 -8.83 -44.38 10.39
CA GLN A 155 -8.36 -45.46 11.25
C GLN A 155 -8.18 -45.05 12.72
N GLY A 156 -8.45 -43.79 13.07
CA GLY A 156 -8.43 -43.29 14.45
C GLY A 156 -7.10 -42.72 14.92
N LYS A 157 -6.12 -42.50 14.03
CA LYS A 157 -4.91 -41.74 14.41
C LYS A 157 -5.25 -40.29 14.72
N SER A 158 -4.54 -39.67 15.65
CA SER A 158 -4.80 -38.28 16.01
C SER A 158 -4.35 -37.31 14.92
N PHE A 159 -5.03 -36.18 14.81
CA PHE A 159 -4.70 -35.15 13.82
C PHE A 159 -3.34 -34.55 14.09
N GLU A 160 -3.01 -34.34 15.36
CA GLU A 160 -1.79 -33.73 15.84
C GLU A 160 -0.55 -34.60 15.54
N GLU A 161 -0.67 -35.93 15.70
CA GLU A 161 0.39 -36.87 15.31
C GLU A 161 0.62 -36.85 13.80
N LEU A 162 -0.46 -36.89 13.01
CA LEU A 162 -0.36 -36.86 11.56
C LEU A 162 0.17 -35.53 11.03
N ALA A 163 -0.16 -34.40 11.69
CA ALA A 163 0.44 -33.12 11.38
C ALA A 163 1.95 -33.14 11.60
N LYS A 164 2.42 -33.63 12.76
CA LYS A 164 3.86 -33.77 13.05
C LYS A 164 4.57 -34.74 12.11
N GLN A 165 3.88 -35.77 11.64
CA GLN A 165 4.47 -36.77 10.75
C GLN A 165 4.54 -36.26 9.31
N TYR A 166 3.44 -35.73 8.77
CA TYR A 166 3.26 -35.51 7.34
C TYR A 166 3.32 -34.03 6.92
N SER A 167 3.03 -33.08 7.81
CA SER A 167 2.92 -31.67 7.40
C SER A 167 4.29 -31.12 6.96
N GLU A 168 4.27 -30.37 5.86
CA GLU A 168 5.40 -29.58 5.35
C GLU A 168 5.40 -28.14 5.88
N ASP A 169 4.33 -27.69 6.53
CA ASP A 169 4.30 -26.38 7.17
C ASP A 169 5.10 -26.39 8.49
N THR A 170 6.35 -25.95 8.43
CA THR A 170 7.24 -25.87 9.60
C THR A 170 6.74 -24.92 10.70
N GLY A 171 5.85 -23.98 10.39
CA GLY A 171 5.31 -23.02 11.35
C GLY A 171 4.28 -23.62 12.31
N SER A 172 3.51 -24.61 11.84
CA SER A 172 2.43 -25.24 12.61
C SER A 172 2.66 -26.73 12.91
N LYS A 173 3.50 -27.43 12.12
CA LYS A 173 3.77 -28.88 12.23
C LYS A 173 4.01 -29.35 13.66
N GLU A 174 4.97 -28.74 14.34
CA GLU A 174 5.36 -29.14 15.72
C GLU A 174 4.27 -28.83 16.76
N LYS A 175 3.33 -27.93 16.42
CA LYS A 175 2.16 -27.58 17.23
C LYS A 175 0.91 -28.37 16.82
N GLY A 176 1.08 -29.52 16.17
CA GLY A 176 -0.05 -30.35 15.73
C GLY A 176 -0.87 -29.70 14.62
N GLY A 177 -0.25 -28.81 13.84
CA GLY A 177 -0.90 -28.08 12.76
C GLY A 177 -1.70 -26.85 13.20
N ASP A 178 -1.67 -26.46 14.48
CA ASP A 178 -2.46 -25.32 14.99
C ASP A 178 -2.04 -23.99 14.36
N LEU A 179 -2.99 -23.33 13.69
CA LEU A 179 -2.83 -22.01 13.06
C LEU A 179 -3.29 -20.87 13.97
N GLY A 180 -3.89 -21.17 15.12
CA GLY A 180 -4.56 -20.18 15.95
C GLY A 180 -5.86 -19.68 15.33
N TYR A 181 -6.34 -18.55 15.86
CA TYR A 181 -7.56 -17.92 15.39
C TYR A 181 -7.28 -17.01 14.19
N PHE A 182 -8.20 -17.01 13.23
CA PHE A 182 -8.17 -16.09 12.10
C PHE A 182 -9.57 -15.67 11.66
N THR A 183 -9.60 -14.54 10.98
CA THR A 183 -10.78 -13.94 10.36
C THR A 183 -10.76 -14.08 8.85
N ALA A 184 -11.88 -13.76 8.19
CA ALA A 184 -11.98 -13.76 6.74
C ALA A 184 -10.91 -12.87 6.08
N GLY A 185 -10.40 -13.33 4.95
CA GLY A 185 -9.38 -12.66 4.14
C GLY A 185 -7.95 -12.80 4.66
N LYS A 186 -7.69 -13.58 5.71
CA LYS A 186 -6.34 -13.85 6.27
C LYS A 186 -5.67 -15.08 5.65
N MET A 187 -6.45 -16.02 5.13
CA MET A 187 -5.94 -17.24 4.50
C MET A 187 -6.12 -17.19 2.98
N VAL A 188 -5.43 -18.06 2.25
CA VAL A 188 -5.69 -18.24 0.80
C VAL A 188 -7.12 -18.71 0.57
N LYS A 189 -7.72 -18.28 -0.53
CA LYS A 189 -9.16 -18.41 -0.78
C LYS A 189 -9.66 -19.85 -0.67
N GLU A 190 -8.93 -20.80 -1.23
CA GLU A 190 -9.31 -22.21 -1.26
C GLU A 190 -9.35 -22.80 0.15
N PHE A 191 -8.34 -22.48 0.97
CA PHE A 191 -8.27 -22.89 2.37
C PHE A 191 -9.42 -22.28 3.17
N GLU A 192 -9.60 -20.96 3.04
CA GLU A 192 -10.61 -20.22 3.77
C GLU A 192 -12.03 -20.73 3.46
N ASP A 193 -12.36 -20.86 2.18
CA ASP A 193 -13.68 -21.32 1.75
C ASP A 193 -13.98 -22.75 2.22
N ALA A 194 -12.97 -23.60 2.35
CA ALA A 194 -13.12 -24.93 2.92
C ALA A 194 -13.27 -24.88 4.44
N ALA A 195 -12.42 -24.13 5.15
CA ALA A 195 -12.45 -24.01 6.60
C ALA A 195 -13.80 -23.48 7.10
N TYR A 196 -14.36 -22.46 6.44
CA TYR A 196 -15.66 -21.88 6.82
C TYR A 196 -16.88 -22.76 6.52
N LYS A 197 -16.71 -23.87 5.79
CA LYS A 197 -17.77 -24.87 5.58
C LYS A 197 -17.79 -25.93 6.67
N LEU A 198 -16.71 -26.07 7.44
CA LEU A 198 -16.58 -27.06 8.49
C LEU A 198 -17.28 -26.60 9.77
N LYS A 199 -17.88 -27.56 10.47
CA LYS A 199 -18.31 -27.40 11.86
C LYS A 199 -17.11 -27.59 12.80
N LYS A 200 -17.30 -27.20 14.06
CA LYS A 200 -16.34 -27.50 15.12
C LYS A 200 -16.05 -29.01 15.17
N ASP A 201 -14.77 -29.33 15.25
CA ASP A 201 -14.15 -30.67 15.21
C ASP A 201 -14.28 -31.44 13.89
N GLU A 202 -14.87 -30.84 12.85
CA GLU A 202 -14.97 -31.44 11.52
C GLU A 202 -13.65 -31.32 10.75
N ILE A 203 -13.36 -32.35 9.93
CA ILE A 203 -12.15 -32.44 9.10
C ILE A 203 -12.54 -32.40 7.62
N SER A 204 -11.89 -31.52 6.84
CA SER A 204 -12.15 -31.39 5.41
C SER A 204 -11.73 -32.62 4.59
N GLU A 205 -12.19 -32.66 3.34
CA GLU A 205 -11.49 -33.36 2.27
C GLU A 205 -10.20 -32.63 1.88
N PRO A 206 -9.28 -33.25 1.11
CA PRO A 206 -8.08 -32.57 0.63
C PRO A 206 -8.40 -31.30 -0.17
N VAL A 207 -7.85 -30.17 0.26
CA VAL A 207 -8.05 -28.85 -0.33
C VAL A 207 -6.79 -28.43 -1.06
N LYS A 208 -6.87 -28.23 -2.37
CA LYS A 208 -5.72 -27.76 -3.17
C LYS A 208 -5.54 -26.25 -3.02
N SER A 209 -4.30 -25.80 -2.86
CA SER A 209 -3.89 -24.39 -2.93
C SER A 209 -2.59 -24.25 -3.74
N GLN A 210 -2.07 -23.02 -3.84
CA GLN A 210 -0.76 -22.77 -4.42
C GLN A 210 0.41 -23.41 -3.64
N PHE A 211 0.20 -23.79 -2.38
CA PHE A 211 1.24 -24.41 -1.53
C PHE A 211 1.24 -25.94 -1.55
N GLY A 212 0.20 -26.57 -2.12
CA GLY A 212 0.02 -28.02 -2.11
C GLY A 212 -1.41 -28.41 -1.76
N TYR A 213 -1.58 -29.47 -0.99
CA TYR A 213 -2.85 -29.98 -0.50
C TYR A 213 -2.94 -29.85 1.02
N HIS A 214 -4.08 -29.35 1.50
CA HIS A 214 -4.36 -29.13 2.91
C HIS A 214 -5.45 -30.09 3.37
N ILE A 215 -5.28 -30.64 4.57
CA ILE A 215 -6.37 -31.24 5.34
C ILE A 215 -6.61 -30.32 6.52
N ILE A 216 -7.84 -29.87 6.70
CA ILE A 216 -8.18 -28.79 7.62
C ILE A 216 -9.09 -29.35 8.70
N LYS A 217 -8.84 -29.00 9.96
CA LYS A 217 -9.73 -29.28 11.09
C LYS A 217 -10.09 -27.97 11.78
N VAL A 218 -11.37 -27.62 11.87
CA VAL A 218 -11.81 -26.46 12.67
C VAL A 218 -11.90 -26.89 14.12
N THR A 219 -11.08 -26.30 14.99
CA THR A 219 -11.00 -26.67 16.42
C THR A 219 -11.84 -25.76 17.30
N ASP A 220 -12.17 -24.55 16.84
CA ASP A 220 -13.12 -23.67 17.53
C ASP A 220 -13.76 -22.64 16.59
N ILE A 221 -14.95 -22.17 16.96
CA ILE A 221 -15.67 -21.11 16.24
C ILE A 221 -16.15 -20.13 17.29
N LYS A 222 -15.65 -18.88 17.26
CA LYS A 222 -16.13 -17.85 18.17
C LYS A 222 -17.53 -17.40 17.81
N GLU A 223 -18.27 -17.01 18.84
CA GLU A 223 -19.56 -16.35 18.64
C GLU A 223 -19.35 -15.04 17.87
N GLN A 224 -20.11 -14.88 16.80
CA GLN A 224 -20.06 -13.69 15.95
C GLN A 224 -20.99 -12.63 16.54
N LYS A 225 -20.41 -11.47 16.87
CA LYS A 225 -21.19 -10.30 17.27
C LYS A 225 -22.19 -9.90 16.18
N PRO A 226 -23.34 -9.30 16.53
CA PRO A 226 -24.33 -8.86 15.55
C PRO A 226 -23.71 -8.04 14.42
N PHE A 227 -24.17 -8.26 13.18
CA PHE A 227 -23.64 -7.59 12.00
C PHE A 227 -23.56 -6.07 12.15
N ASP A 228 -24.59 -5.45 12.74
CA ASP A 228 -24.63 -4.01 12.94
C ASP A 228 -23.55 -3.46 13.88
N GLU A 229 -23.05 -4.28 14.80
CA GLU A 229 -21.96 -3.90 15.71
C GLU A 229 -20.58 -3.98 15.02
N VAL A 230 -20.41 -4.89 14.06
CA VAL A 230 -19.09 -5.17 13.45
C VAL A 230 -18.94 -4.69 12.01
N LYS A 231 -20.04 -4.31 11.33
CA LYS A 231 -20.00 -3.85 9.92
C LYS A 231 -19.01 -2.69 9.71
N GLY A 232 -18.88 -1.80 10.70
CA GLY A 232 -17.96 -0.67 10.64
C GLY A 232 -16.50 -1.12 10.67
N ASP A 233 -16.16 -2.10 11.49
CA ASP A 233 -14.81 -2.62 11.59
C ASP A 233 -14.44 -3.49 10.38
N ILE A 234 -15.38 -4.31 9.89
CA ILE A 234 -15.21 -5.05 8.62
C ILE A 234 -14.92 -4.07 7.48
N LYS A 235 -15.67 -2.96 7.39
CA LYS A 235 -15.45 -1.95 6.36
C LYS A 235 -14.06 -1.32 6.47
N LYS A 236 -13.61 -0.97 7.69
CA LYS A 236 -12.26 -0.43 7.92
C LYS A 236 -11.18 -1.42 7.50
N ASP A 237 -11.32 -2.69 7.85
CA ASP A 237 -10.35 -3.73 7.47
C ASP A 237 -10.27 -3.90 5.95
N LEU A 238 -11.42 -3.87 5.26
CA LEU A 238 -11.49 -3.91 3.80
C LEU A 238 -10.83 -2.68 3.16
N VAL A 239 -11.05 -1.49 3.72
CA VAL A 239 -10.37 -0.26 3.27
C VAL A 239 -8.86 -0.40 3.41
N GLN A 240 -8.37 -0.81 4.59
CA GLN A 240 -6.93 -0.99 4.82
C GLN A 240 -6.32 -2.04 3.89
N LYS A 241 -7.02 -3.16 3.68
CA LYS A 241 -6.58 -4.21 2.74
C LYS A 241 -6.47 -3.68 1.31
N LYS A 242 -7.49 -2.95 0.82
CA LYS A 242 -7.45 -2.34 -0.52
C LYS A 242 -6.39 -1.24 -0.64
N MET A 243 -6.13 -0.47 0.42
CA MET A 243 -5.05 0.52 0.43
C MET A 243 -3.65 -0.10 0.32
N GLN A 244 -3.48 -1.33 0.81
CA GLN A 244 -2.23 -2.09 0.69
C GLN A 244 -2.11 -2.83 -0.65
N ASP A 245 -3.20 -2.95 -1.40
CA ASP A 245 -3.20 -3.53 -2.74
C ASP A 245 -2.72 -2.49 -3.76
N GLY A 246 -1.45 -2.61 -4.16
CA GLY A 246 -0.82 -1.66 -5.08
C GLY A 246 -1.48 -1.61 -6.46
N GLN A 247 -2.03 -2.72 -6.96
CA GLN A 247 -2.72 -2.75 -8.25
C GLN A 247 -4.07 -2.03 -8.14
N PHE A 248 -4.86 -2.37 -7.12
CA PHE A 248 -6.12 -1.69 -6.86
C PHE A 248 -5.93 -0.18 -6.70
N MET A 249 -4.92 0.23 -5.91
CA MET A 249 -4.63 1.64 -5.70
C MET A 249 -4.22 2.34 -7.01
N ASN A 250 -3.37 1.72 -7.82
CA ASN A 250 -3.03 2.25 -9.14
C ASN A 250 -4.26 2.44 -10.03
N ASP A 251 -5.13 1.42 -10.11
CA ASP A 251 -6.34 1.45 -10.94
C ASP A 251 -7.32 2.53 -10.45
N LEU A 252 -7.49 2.66 -9.13
CA LEU A 252 -8.30 3.72 -8.52
C LEU A 252 -7.74 5.11 -8.88
N MET A 253 -6.43 5.32 -8.71
CA MET A 253 -5.79 6.61 -9.02
C MET A 253 -5.93 6.97 -10.50
N MET A 254 -5.67 6.04 -11.42
CA MET A 254 -5.82 6.27 -12.86
C MET A 254 -7.26 6.63 -13.24
N LYS A 255 -8.25 5.97 -12.61
CA LYS A 255 -9.66 6.31 -12.78
C LYS A 255 -9.98 7.73 -12.31
N GLU A 256 -9.48 8.15 -11.15
CA GLU A 256 -9.70 9.49 -10.62
C GLU A 256 -9.00 10.58 -11.46
N ILE A 257 -7.79 10.33 -11.94
CA ILE A 257 -7.10 11.26 -12.86
C ILE A 257 -7.86 11.41 -14.17
N LYS A 258 -8.33 10.30 -14.74
CA LYS A 258 -9.11 10.31 -15.99
C LYS A 258 -10.43 11.05 -15.82
N SER A 259 -11.11 10.89 -14.68
CA SER A 259 -12.37 11.60 -14.40
C SER A 259 -12.17 13.11 -14.24
N ALA A 260 -10.97 13.53 -13.83
CA ALA A 260 -10.62 14.93 -13.63
C ALA A 260 -10.14 15.67 -14.91
N ASP A 261 -10.03 14.99 -16.06
CA ASP A 261 -9.53 15.56 -17.33
C ASP A 261 -8.20 16.32 -17.16
N VAL A 262 -7.24 15.70 -16.48
CA VAL A 262 -5.94 16.31 -16.18
C VAL A 262 -5.16 16.56 -17.47
N LYS A 263 -4.75 17.82 -17.68
CA LYS A 263 -3.88 18.26 -18.78
C LYS A 263 -2.57 18.77 -18.23
N VAL A 264 -1.46 18.28 -18.78
CA VAL A 264 -0.11 18.71 -18.40
C VAL A 264 0.43 19.65 -19.48
N ASP A 265 0.52 20.92 -19.14
CA ASP A 265 0.99 21.96 -20.07
C ASP A 265 2.52 22.01 -20.18
N ASP A 266 3.24 21.58 -19.12
CA ASP A 266 4.70 21.49 -19.14
C ASP A 266 5.16 20.40 -20.11
N LYS A 267 5.90 20.80 -21.15
CA LYS A 267 6.34 19.93 -22.25
C LYS A 267 7.19 18.75 -21.75
N ASP A 268 7.98 18.95 -20.70
CA ASP A 268 8.89 17.92 -20.18
C ASP A 268 8.15 16.87 -19.35
N LEU A 269 6.91 17.16 -18.96
CA LEU A 269 6.09 16.33 -18.07
C LEU A 269 4.80 15.83 -18.74
N LYS A 270 4.61 16.06 -20.05
CA LYS A 270 3.36 15.70 -20.77
C LYS A 270 2.92 14.25 -20.58
N ASN A 271 3.86 13.33 -20.51
CA ASN A 271 3.58 11.88 -20.44
C ASN A 271 3.37 11.39 -19.00
N LEU A 272 3.12 12.28 -18.03
CA LEU A 272 3.04 11.92 -16.62
C LEU A 272 1.87 10.99 -16.29
N PHE A 273 0.73 11.20 -16.94
CA PHE A 273 -0.52 10.46 -16.70
C PHE A 273 -1.00 9.70 -17.94
N GLU A 274 -0.17 9.60 -18.97
CA GLU A 274 -0.48 8.74 -20.11
C GLU A 274 -0.35 7.28 -19.67
N GLU A 275 -1.37 6.47 -19.96
CA GLU A 275 -1.26 5.01 -19.80
C GLU A 275 -0.04 4.54 -20.60
N PRO A 276 0.80 3.63 -20.05
CA PRO A 276 1.86 3.03 -20.84
C PRO A 276 1.22 2.43 -22.08
N LYS A 277 1.54 2.99 -23.27
CA LYS A 277 1.19 2.32 -24.51
C LYS A 277 1.81 0.96 -24.40
N ALA A 278 0.99 -0.09 -24.47
CA ALA A 278 1.48 -1.45 -24.56
C ALA A 278 2.40 -1.49 -25.78
N ASP A 279 3.71 -1.38 -25.54
CA ASP A 279 4.69 -1.64 -26.57
C ASP A 279 4.37 -3.04 -27.06
N ALA A 280 4.12 -3.10 -28.37
CA ALA A 280 3.79 -4.31 -29.06
C ALA A 280 4.68 -5.44 -28.54
N LYS A 281 4.05 -6.52 -28.06
CA LYS A 281 4.62 -7.86 -28.13
C LYS A 281 4.98 -8.13 -29.60
N LYS A 282 6.08 -7.56 -30.09
CA LYS A 282 6.75 -7.99 -31.30
C LYS A 282 7.71 -9.08 -30.87
N ASP A 283 7.25 -10.31 -31.06
CA ASP A 283 8.04 -11.39 -31.62
C ASP A 283 9.48 -11.54 -31.09
N GLU A 284 9.61 -12.15 -29.92
CA GLU A 284 10.73 -13.06 -29.66
C GLU A 284 10.18 -14.49 -29.57
N LYS A 285 9.65 -14.97 -30.70
CA LYS A 285 9.87 -16.35 -31.11
C LYS A 285 11.01 -16.34 -32.13
N LYS A 286 12.21 -16.65 -31.66
CA LYS A 286 13.23 -17.33 -32.45
C LYS A 286 13.93 -18.33 -31.57
#